data_AF-A0A3P0XII1-F1
#
_entry.id   AF-A0A3P0XII1-F1
#
_cell.length_a   1.000
_cell.length_b   1.000
_cell.length_c   1.000
_cell.angle_alpha   90.00
_cell.angle_beta   90.00
_cell.angle_gamma   90.00
#
_symmetry.space_group_name_H-M   'P 1'
#
loop_
_entity.id
_entity.type
_entity.pdbx_description
1 polymer ?
#
loop_
_entity_poly.entity_id
_entity_poly.type
_entity_poly.pdbx_seq_one_letter_code
_entity_poly.pdbx_strand_id
1 'polypeptide(L)' 'MSFPIKTCIICSEEFELRPDKPGFANRCPECSESEAASAAAAGSQPMDAIERKSLAEANEARRTAMRDLLYRKDS' A
#
# COMPACT_ATOMS: atom_id res chain seq x y z
N MET A 1 -7.24 -30.66 -11.03
CA MET A 1 -7.25 -30.39 -9.59
C MET A 1 -8.20 -29.24 -9.35
N SER A 2 -9.18 -29.38 -8.45
CA SER A 2 -10.11 -28.30 -8.12
C SER A 2 -9.39 -27.25 -7.27
N PHE A 3 -9.49 -25.98 -7.67
CA PHE A 3 -8.99 -24.87 -6.87
C PHE A 3 -9.98 -24.55 -5.73
N PRO A 4 -9.51 -24.01 -4.60
CA PRO A 4 -10.40 -23.57 -3.53
C PRO A 4 -11.26 -22.39 -4.00
N ILE A 5 -12.58 -22.52 -3.84
CA ILE A 5 -13.55 -21.46 -4.09
C ILE A 5 -13.61 -20.56 -2.85
N LYS A 6 -13.52 -19.24 -3.04
CA LYS A 6 -13.65 -18.24 -1.98
C LYS A 6 -14.64 -17.16 -2.39
N THR A 7 -15.21 -16.50 -1.39
CA THR A 7 -16.09 -15.34 -1.58
C THR A 7 -15.26 -14.06 -1.54
N CYS A 8 -15.42 -13.20 -2.54
CA CYS A 8 -14.76 -11.90 -2.57
C CYS A 8 -15.37 -10.97 -1.51
N ILE A 9 -14.53 -10.28 -0.73
CA ILE A 9 -15.02 -9.31 0.28
C ILE A 9 -15.59 -8.02 -0.32
N ILE A 10 -15.34 -7.74 -1.60
CA ILE A 10 -15.74 -6.48 -2.27
C ILE A 10 -17.06 -6.66 -3.03
N CYS A 11 -17.12 -7.62 -3.95
CA CYS A 11 -18.31 -7.86 -4.78
C CYS A 11 -19.21 -9.00 -4.25
N SER A 12 -18.81 -9.69 -3.17
CA SER A 12 -19.53 -10.86 -2.62
C SER A 12 -19.74 -12.03 -3.57
N GLU A 13 -19.00 -12.08 -4.68
CA GLU A 13 -19.05 -13.18 -5.67
C GLU A 13 -18.10 -14.33 -5.31
N GLU A 14 -18.48 -15.55 -5.69
CA GLU A 14 -17.64 -16.74 -5.57
C GLU A 14 -16.60 -16.78 -6.70
N PHE A 15 -15.34 -17.02 -6.36
CA PHE A 15 -14.24 -17.09 -7.33
C PHE A 15 -13.24 -18.20 -7.02
N GLU A 16 -12.57 -18.70 -8.06
CA GLU A 16 -11.49 -19.68 -7.96
C GLU A 16 -10.16 -18.99 -7.63
N LEU A 17 -9.56 -19.32 -6.48
CA LEU A 17 -8.24 -18.80 -6.11
C LEU A 17 -7.14 -19.65 -6.77
N ARG A 18 -6.48 -19.10 -7.80
CA ARG A 18 -5.33 -19.74 -8.48
C ARG A 18 -4.00 -19.27 -7.87
N PRO A 19 -3.02 -20.17 -7.65
CA PRO A 19 -1.73 -19.84 -7.04
C PRO A 19 -0.85 -18.89 -7.88
N ASP A 20 -1.05 -18.83 -9.20
CA ASP A 20 -0.20 -18.04 -10.11
C ASP A 20 -0.73 -16.62 -10.40
N LYS A 21 -1.89 -16.24 -9.84
CA LYS A 21 -2.44 -14.88 -9.98
C LYS A 21 -2.24 -14.09 -8.68
N PRO A 22 -1.78 -12.81 -8.76
CA PRO A 22 -1.63 -11.92 -7.62
C PRO A 22 -2.99 -11.43 -7.11
N GLY A 23 -3.89 -12.34 -6.77
CA GLY A 23 -5.10 -12.03 -6.03
C GLY A 23 -4.78 -12.09 -4.55
N PHE A 24 -5.10 -11.03 -3.80
CA PHE A 24 -5.15 -11.15 -2.35
C PHE A 24 -6.06 -12.32 -1.99
N ALA A 25 -5.71 -13.12 -0.99
CA ALA A 25 -6.41 -14.36 -0.63
C ALA A 25 -7.92 -14.20 -0.35
N ASN A 26 -8.45 -12.97 -0.31
CA ASN A 26 -9.84 -12.59 -0.02
C ASN A 26 -10.47 -11.69 -1.12
N ARG A 27 -9.77 -11.40 -2.22
CA ARG A 27 -10.26 -10.53 -3.30
C ARG A 27 -10.20 -11.25 -4.64
N CYS A 28 -11.26 -11.12 -5.43
CA CYS A 28 -11.29 -11.66 -6.80
C CYS A 28 -10.28 -10.91 -7.70
N PRO A 29 -9.86 -11.51 -8.82
CA PRO A 29 -8.91 -10.88 -9.75
C PRO A 29 -9.41 -9.52 -10.27
N GLU A 30 -10.69 -9.39 -10.62
CA GLU A 30 -11.28 -8.13 -11.12
C GLU A 30 -11.09 -6.97 -10.12
N CYS A 31 -11.44 -7.19 -8.85
CA CYS A 31 -11.27 -6.16 -7.83
C CYS A 31 -9.79 -5.87 -7.53
N SER A 32 -8.92 -6.89 -7.56
CA SER A 32 -7.49 -6.71 -7.27
C SER A 32 -6.74 -5.97 -8.38
N GLU A 33 -7.08 -6.22 -9.64
CA GLU A 33 -6.47 -5.56 -10.80
C GLU A 33 -6.79 -4.05 -10.82
N SER A 34 -8.00 -3.66 -10.42
CA SER A 34 -8.39 -2.24 -10.30
C SER A 34 -7.56 -1.48 -9.25
N GLU A 35 -7.27 -2.11 -8.11
CA GLU A 35 -6.41 -1.53 -7.07
C GLU A 35 -4.92 -1.54 -7.46
N ALA A 36 -4.44 -2.58 -8.14
CA ALA A 36 -3.05 -2.63 -8.60
C ALA A 36 -2.76 -1.58 -9.68
N ALA A 37 -3.68 -1.38 -10.62
CA ALA A 37 -3.56 -0.35 -11.66
C ALA A 37 -3.63 1.06 -11.07
N SER A 38 -4.49 1.29 -10.07
CA SER A 38 -4.58 2.59 -9.38
C SER A 38 -3.37 2.85 -8.47
N ALA A 39 -2.82 1.84 -7.80
CA ALA A 39 -1.58 1.96 -7.03
C ALA A 39 -0.35 2.25 -7.91
N ALA A 40 -0.27 1.60 -9.08
CA ALA A 40 0.80 1.87 -10.06
C ALA A 40 0.71 3.28 -10.64
N ALA A 41 -0.52 3.79 -10.88
CA ALA A 41 -0.75 5.17 -11.32
C ALA A 41 -0.48 6.21 -10.21
N ALA A 42 -0.68 5.85 -8.94
CA ALA A 42 -0.42 6.73 -7.80
C ALA A 42 1.05 6.80 -7.38
N GLY A 43 1.85 5.76 -7.64
CA GLY A 43 3.24 5.65 -7.18
C GLY A 43 4.27 6.49 -7.96
N SER A 44 3.91 7.06 -9.10
CA SER A 44 4.87 7.65 -10.06
C SER A 44 4.42 8.98 -10.64
N GLN A 45 3.64 9.78 -9.91
CA GLN A 45 3.41 11.16 -10.33
C GLN A 45 4.75 11.92 -10.21
N PRO A 46 5.22 12.63 -11.26
CA PRO A 46 6.45 13.40 -11.18
C PRO A 46 6.25 14.54 -10.17
N MET A 47 6.74 14.34 -8.94
CA MET A 47 6.70 15.38 -7.91
C MET A 47 7.65 16.52 -8.28
N ASP A 48 7.15 17.74 -8.14
CA ASP A 48 7.90 18.96 -8.40
C ASP A 48 9.13 19.07 -7.46
N ALA A 49 10.17 19.76 -7.91
CA ALA A 49 11.39 19.93 -7.13
C ALA A 49 11.15 20.67 -5.80
N ILE A 50 10.16 21.58 -5.76
CA ILE A 50 9.77 22.30 -4.54
C ILE A 50 9.06 21.35 -3.57
N GLU A 51 8.11 20.56 -4.09
CA GLU A 51 7.37 19.57 -3.30
C GLU A 51 8.33 18.54 -2.67
N ARG A 52 9.29 18.03 -3.45
CA ARG A 52 10.29 17.08 -2.96
C ARG A 52 11.16 17.65 -1.83
N LYS A 53 11.56 18.92 -1.93
CA LYS A 53 12.34 19.59 -0.87
C LYS A 53 11.51 19.75 0.39
N SER A 54 10.27 20.23 0.27
CA SER A 54 9.37 20.41 1.42
C SER A 54 9.09 19.10 2.17
N LEU A 55 8.91 17.99 1.43
CA LEU A 55 8.72 16.66 2.02
C LEU A 55 9.99 16.13 2.70
N ALA A 56 11.17 16.43 2.14
CA ALA A 56 12.44 16.03 2.74
C ALA A 56 12.68 16.76 4.08
N GLU A 57 12.45 18.07 4.13
CA GLU A 57 12.59 18.89 5.34
C GLU A 57 11.59 18.46 6.43
N ALA A 58 10.33 18.22 6.05
CA ALA A 58 9.31 17.73 6.99
C ALA A 58 9.67 16.34 7.56
N ASN A 59 10.20 15.45 6.73
CA ASN A 59 10.64 14.13 7.19
C ASN A 59 11.87 14.22 8.10
N GLU A 60 12.80 15.13 7.84
CA GLU A 60 13.94 15.38 8.73
C GLU A 60 13.49 15.92 10.09
N ALA A 61 12.56 16.87 10.13
CA ALA A 61 11.96 17.39 11.36
C ALA A 61 11.25 16.29 12.16
N ARG A 62 10.56 15.35 11.49
CA ARG A 62 9.95 14.19 12.15
C ARG A 62 10.99 13.25 12.76
N ARG A 63 12.06 12.96 12.02
CA ARG A 63 13.13 12.06 12.49
C ARG A 63 13.89 12.65 13.67
N THR A 64 14.14 13.95 13.66
CA THR A 64 14.78 14.67 14.78
C THR A 64 13.87 14.70 16.00
N ALA A 65 12.59 15.02 15.86
CA ALA A 65 11.63 14.98 16.96
C ALA A 65 11.51 13.58 17.59
N MET A 66 11.46 12.52 16.78
CA MET A 66 11.45 11.14 17.28
C MET A 66 12.75 10.78 18.02
N ARG A 67 13.90 11.22 17.49
CA ARG A 67 15.20 11.01 18.14
C ARG A 67 15.25 11.72 19.48
N ASP A 68 14.81 12.97 19.54
CA ASP A 68 14.77 13.75 20.76
C ASP A 68 13.86 13.10 21.79
N LEU A 69 12.68 12.60 21.43
CA LEU A 69 11.81 11.86 22.37
C LEU A 69 12.46 10.58 22.92
N LEU A 70 13.22 9.86 22.08
CA LEU A 70 13.83 8.59 22.46
C LEU A 70 15.09 8.78 23.32
N TYR A 71 15.86 9.84 23.04
CA TYR A 71 17.16 10.08 23.67
C TYR A 71 17.16 11.26 24.66
N ARG A 72 16.05 12.00 24.79
CA ARG A 72 15.87 12.90 25.93
C ARG A 72 15.70 12.05 27.17
N LYS A 73 16.68 12.24 28.04
CA LYS A 73 16.80 11.61 29.35
C LYS A 73 15.87 12.33 30.31
N ASP A 74 14.56 12.30 30.04
CA ASP A 74 13.52 12.75 30.99
C ASP A 74 13.23 11.65 32.03
N SER A 75 14.23 10.84 32.38
CA SER A 75 14.20 9.84 33.45
C SER A 75 15.05 10.25 34.62
#